data_AF-A0A951RND9-F1
#
_entry.id   AF-A0A951RND9-F1
#
_cell.length_a   1.000
_cell.length_b   1.000
_cell.length_c   1.000
_cell.angle_alpha   90.00
_cell.angle_beta   90.00
_cell.angle_gamma   90.00
#
_symmetry.space_group_name_H-M   'P 1'
#
loop_
_entity.id
_entity.type
_entity.pdbx_description
1 polymer ?
#
loop_
_entity_poly.entity_id
_entity_poly.type
_entity_poly.pdbx_seq_one_letter_code
_entity_poly.pdbx_strand_id
1 'polypeptide(L)'
;MEKKSRRRFLRTAIILPGMTLVPAFLLRGFQNQVHGMSISEYEPGFIKLHKNGELKARGEILWEMMRRCTICPRQCETNRLRGRWGDCKSNSTLEISSAYPHFGEENELVGTKGSGTVFFTNCSLLCVFCINYEISHLGQGRNYTIRELANMMLLLQRQGCHNLLTCDALVN
;
A
#
# COMPACT_ATOMS: atom_id res chain seq x y z
N MET A 1 -26.53 20.61 -5.27
CA MET A 1 -27.06 19.72 -4.21
C MET A 1 -25.89 18.97 -3.59
N GLU A 2 -25.45 19.41 -2.41
CA GLU A 2 -24.25 18.90 -1.74
C GLU A 2 -24.54 17.52 -1.12
N LYS A 3 -23.85 16.47 -1.57
CA LYS A 3 -24.01 15.10 -1.02
C LYS A 3 -23.55 15.09 0.43
N LYS A 4 -24.51 15.14 1.37
CA LYS A 4 -24.22 14.96 2.80
C LYS A 4 -23.81 13.51 3.06
N SER A 5 -22.52 13.29 3.25
CA SER A 5 -21.97 12.03 3.78
C SER A 5 -22.52 11.74 5.19
N ARG A 6 -22.81 10.47 5.49
CA ARG A 6 -23.28 9.98 6.81
C ARG A 6 -22.43 10.53 7.98
N ARG A 7 -21.13 10.74 7.77
CA ARG A 7 -20.22 11.29 8.80
C ARG A 7 -20.53 12.75 9.17
N ARG A 8 -21.06 13.54 8.22
CA ARG A 8 -21.40 14.96 8.46
C ARG A 8 -22.71 15.11 9.23
N PHE A 9 -23.61 14.13 9.13
CA PHE A 9 -24.86 14.12 9.91
C PHE A 9 -24.58 14.04 11.41
N LEU A 10 -23.71 13.11 11.84
CA LEU A 10 -23.38 12.93 13.26
C LEU A 10 -22.67 14.14 13.90
N ARG A 11 -21.82 14.84 13.13
CA ARG A 11 -21.20 16.10 13.60
C ARG A 11 -22.21 17.23 13.78
N THR A 12 -23.27 17.25 12.98
CA THR A 12 -24.28 18.33 13.04
C THR A 12 -25.35 18.03 14.10
N ALA A 13 -25.58 16.76 14.42
CA ALA A 13 -26.62 16.31 15.34
C ALA A 13 -26.30 16.55 16.84
N ILE A 14 -25.06 16.87 17.20
CA ILE A 14 -24.64 17.09 18.61
C ILE A 14 -24.86 18.55 19.05
N ILE A 15 -25.24 19.45 18.16
CA ILE A 15 -25.51 20.86 18.49
C ILE A 15 -27.02 21.06 18.67
N LEU A 16 -27.57 20.51 19.74
CA LEU A 16 -28.84 20.97 20.33
C LEU A 16 -28.46 21.71 21.64
N PRO A 17 -28.89 22.98 21.84
CA PRO A 17 -28.41 23.79 22.95
C PRO A 17 -29.14 23.40 24.23
N GLY A 18 -28.56 22.46 24.98
CA GLY A 18 -28.99 22.09 26.33
C GLY A 18 -27.92 22.49 27.35
N MET A 19 -28.24 23.51 28.15
CA MET A 19 -27.40 24.00 29.25
C MET A 19 -26.91 22.87 30.16
N THR A 20 -25.60 22.59 30.14
CA THR A 20 -24.90 22.09 31.32
C THR A 20 -23.61 22.88 31.48
N LEU A 21 -23.58 23.74 32.50
CA LEU A 21 -22.39 24.43 32.97
C LEU A 21 -21.45 23.40 33.59
N VAL A 22 -20.68 22.69 32.76
CA VAL A 22 -19.50 21.97 33.25
C VAL A 22 -18.39 23.02 33.38
N PRO A 23 -17.85 23.28 34.58
CA PRO A 23 -16.75 24.21 34.75
C PRO A 23 -15.61 23.83 33.82
N ALA A 24 -15.08 24.81 33.08
CA ALA A 24 -14.00 24.63 32.10
C ALA A 24 -12.73 23.93 32.67
N PHE A 25 -12.64 23.81 33.99
CA PHE A 25 -11.60 23.07 34.71
C PHE A 25 -11.68 21.54 34.54
N LEU A 26 -12.88 20.96 34.41
CA LEU A 26 -13.06 19.50 34.25
C LEU A 26 -12.75 19.00 32.83
N LEU A 27 -12.74 19.89 31.82
CA LEU A 27 -12.33 19.55 30.45
C LEU A 27 -10.80 19.67 30.23
N ARG A 28 -10.04 20.13 31.24
CA ARG A 28 -8.59 20.34 31.14
C ARG A 28 -7.74 19.11 31.46
N GLY A 29 -8.37 17.93 31.60
CA GLY A 29 -7.74 16.68 32.07
C GLY A 29 -7.28 15.69 30.99
N PHE A 30 -7.35 16.01 29.69
CA PHE A 30 -6.84 15.14 28.62
C PHE A 30 -6.11 15.96 27.55
N GLN A 31 -5.17 16.82 27.96
CA GLN A 31 -4.04 17.10 27.09
C GLN A 31 -3.14 15.86 27.13
N ASN A 32 -3.48 14.87 26.31
CA ASN A 32 -2.53 13.83 25.94
C ASN A 32 -1.30 14.55 25.41
N GLN A 33 -0.25 14.56 26.22
CA GLN A 33 1.10 14.80 25.74
C GLN A 33 1.42 13.68 24.77
N VAL A 34 1.05 13.85 23.50
CA VAL A 34 1.75 13.17 22.43
C VAL A 34 3.13 13.84 22.41
N HIS A 35 4.00 13.27 23.23
CA HIS A 35 5.41 13.63 23.31
C HIS A 35 5.93 13.65 21.87
N GLY A 36 6.32 14.84 21.41
CA GLY A 36 6.87 15.03 20.07
C GLY A 36 8.18 14.30 19.97
N MET A 37 8.16 13.11 19.37
CA MET A 37 9.37 12.54 18.77
C MET A 37 9.82 13.50 17.67
N SER A 38 11.00 14.08 17.82
CA SER A 38 11.66 14.80 16.73
C SER A 38 11.84 13.82 15.57
N ILE A 39 11.34 14.18 14.39
CA ILE A 39 11.45 13.43 13.13
C ILE A 39 12.92 13.11 12.75
N SER A 40 13.89 13.73 13.42
CA SER A 40 15.33 13.65 13.11
C SER A 40 16.02 12.32 13.43
N GLU A 41 15.38 11.37 14.13
CA GLU A 41 16.06 10.13 14.59
C GLU A 41 15.43 8.82 14.08
N TYR A 42 14.35 8.89 13.30
CA TYR A 42 13.69 7.70 12.78
C TYR A 42 14.43 7.12 11.56
N GLU A 43 15.00 5.92 11.71
CA GLU A 43 15.52 5.12 10.60
C GLU A 43 14.51 4.03 10.20
N PRO A 44 14.04 4.00 8.93
CA PRO A 44 13.17 2.93 8.47
C PRO A 44 13.84 1.56 8.55
N GLY A 45 13.10 0.54 8.99
CA GLY A 45 13.65 -0.82 9.18
C GLY A 45 14.34 -1.41 7.94
N PHE A 46 13.84 -1.10 6.74
CA PHE A 46 14.46 -1.58 5.50
C PHE A 46 15.85 -0.96 5.23
N ILE A 47 16.13 0.25 5.71
CA ILE A 47 17.46 0.87 5.61
C ILE A 47 18.46 0.13 6.50
N LYS A 48 18.06 -0.17 7.74
CA LYS A 48 18.88 -0.97 8.66
C LYS A 48 19.20 -2.35 8.08
N LEU A 49 18.20 -3.03 7.52
CA LEU A 49 18.37 -4.33 6.85
C LEU A 49 19.19 -4.24 5.55
N HIS A 50 19.16 -3.10 4.87
CA HIS A 50 20.01 -2.89 3.69
C HIS A 50 21.48 -2.73 4.11
N LYS A 51 21.75 -1.89 5.12
CA LYS A 51 23.10 -1.59 5.60
C LYS A 51 23.84 -2.83 6.12
N ASN A 52 23.14 -3.75 6.78
CA ASN A 52 23.76 -4.98 7.31
C ASN A 52 23.74 -6.16 6.31
N GLY A 53 23.24 -5.96 5.08
CA GLY A 53 23.20 -6.97 4.02
C GLY A 53 22.05 -7.97 4.09
N GLU A 54 21.28 -8.00 5.19
CA GLU A 54 20.17 -8.95 5.40
C GLU A 54 19.08 -8.82 4.33
N LEU A 55 18.76 -7.59 3.92
CA LEU A 55 17.75 -7.36 2.88
C LEU A 55 18.15 -8.01 1.54
N LYS A 56 19.44 -7.95 1.20
CA LYS A 56 19.97 -8.58 -0.01
C LYS A 56 19.92 -10.10 0.10
N ALA A 57 20.34 -10.66 1.24
CA ALA A 57 20.32 -12.10 1.49
C ALA A 57 18.90 -12.68 1.36
N ARG A 58 17.89 -12.01 1.94
CA ARG A 58 16.48 -12.40 1.78
C ARG A 58 16.01 -12.32 0.33
N GLY A 59 16.43 -11.28 -0.38
CA GLY A 59 16.14 -11.12 -1.82
C GLY A 59 16.71 -12.27 -2.65
N GLU A 60 17.94 -12.70 -2.36
CA GLU A 60 18.59 -13.82 -3.04
C GLU A 60 17.86 -15.15 -2.78
N ILE A 61 17.40 -15.38 -1.54
CA ILE A 61 16.56 -16.55 -1.20
C ILE A 61 15.26 -16.56 -2.01
N LEU A 62 14.53 -15.44 -2.02
CA LEU A 62 13.28 -15.31 -2.79
C LEU A 62 13.52 -15.46 -4.30
N TRP A 63 14.64 -14.96 -4.81
CA TRP A 63 15.01 -15.10 -6.21
C TRP A 63 15.29 -16.56 -6.58
N GLU A 64 15.97 -17.31 -5.71
CA GLU A 64 16.25 -18.73 -5.95
C GLU A 64 14.98 -19.59 -5.85
N MET A 65 14.04 -19.25 -4.96
CA MET A 65 12.72 -19.90 -4.89
C MET A 65 11.97 -19.83 -6.22
N MET A 66 12.25 -18.85 -7.09
CA MET A 66 11.64 -18.76 -8.42
C MET A 66 12.09 -19.86 -9.41
N ARG A 67 13.16 -20.62 -9.13
CA ARG A 67 13.52 -21.80 -9.95
C ARG A 67 12.52 -22.94 -9.83
N ARG A 68 11.89 -23.07 -8.67
CA ARG A 68 10.79 -23.99 -8.38
C ARG A 68 9.78 -23.25 -7.52
N CYS A 69 8.93 -22.46 -8.17
CA CYS A 69 8.12 -21.45 -7.48
C CYS A 69 7.09 -22.05 -6.51
N THR A 70 7.28 -21.79 -5.22
CA THR A 70 6.35 -22.13 -4.13
C THR A 70 5.86 -20.90 -3.34
N ILE A 71 6.06 -19.70 -3.89
CA ILE A 71 5.79 -18.41 -3.20
C ILE A 71 4.30 -18.23 -2.85
N CYS A 72 3.39 -18.71 -3.71
CA CYS A 72 1.94 -18.59 -3.49
C CYS A 72 1.32 -19.95 -3.10
N PRO A 73 0.11 -19.94 -2.52
CA PRO A 73 -0.56 -21.18 -2.06
C PRO A 73 -0.82 -22.22 -3.15
N ARG A 74 -0.74 -21.85 -4.44
CA ARG A 74 -0.91 -22.79 -5.56
C ARG A 74 0.28 -23.74 -5.75
N GLN A 75 1.47 -23.34 -5.30
CA GLN A 75 2.69 -24.16 -5.39
C GLN A 75 2.89 -24.77 -6.79
N CYS A 76 2.77 -23.97 -7.87
CA CYS A 76 2.84 -24.46 -9.25
C CYS A 76 4.22 -25.03 -9.66
N GLU A 77 5.26 -24.85 -8.84
CA GLU A 77 6.63 -25.34 -9.04
C GLU A 77 7.32 -24.94 -10.35
N THR A 78 6.72 -24.03 -11.13
CA THR A 78 7.29 -23.59 -12.40
C THR A 78 8.64 -22.91 -12.20
N ASN A 79 9.49 -23.02 -13.22
CA ASN A 79 10.78 -22.33 -13.24
C ASN A 79 10.63 -20.96 -13.91
N ARG A 80 10.32 -19.95 -13.09
CA ARG A 80 10.10 -18.58 -13.57
C ARG A 80 11.37 -17.96 -14.16
N LEU A 81 12.55 -18.32 -13.64
CA LEU A 81 13.84 -17.81 -14.15
C LEU A 81 14.14 -18.27 -15.59
N ARG A 82 13.45 -19.31 -16.08
CA ARG A 82 13.47 -19.72 -17.49
C ARG A 82 12.35 -19.08 -18.33
N GLY A 83 11.70 -18.05 -17.80
CA GLY A 83 10.55 -17.39 -18.45
C GLY A 83 9.27 -18.23 -18.43
N ARG A 84 9.20 -19.31 -17.65
CA ARG A 84 7.98 -20.12 -17.57
C ARG A 84 6.94 -19.43 -16.69
N TRP A 85 5.72 -19.45 -17.16
CA TRP A 85 4.56 -18.88 -16.49
C TRP A 85 4.05 -19.87 -15.43
N GLY A 86 3.51 -19.35 -14.34
CA GLY A 86 2.76 -20.12 -13.35
C GLY A 86 1.25 -19.93 -13.50
N ASP A 87 0.46 -20.65 -12.71
CA ASP A 87 -1.02 -20.54 -12.71
C ASP A 87 -1.52 -19.13 -12.35
N CYS A 88 -0.69 -18.36 -11.65
CA CYS A 88 -0.96 -16.96 -11.36
C CYS A 88 -0.79 -16.05 -12.58
N LYS A 89 -0.48 -16.59 -13.76
CA LYS A 89 -0.17 -15.85 -14.99
C LYS A 89 0.97 -14.86 -14.83
N SER A 90 2.06 -15.23 -14.15
CA SER A 90 3.28 -14.42 -14.12
C SER A 90 4.52 -15.29 -14.22
N ASN A 91 5.62 -14.69 -14.66
CA ASN A 91 6.95 -15.30 -14.68
C ASN A 91 7.93 -14.46 -13.81
N SER A 92 9.21 -14.33 -14.17
CA SER A 92 10.20 -13.49 -13.48
C SER A 92 10.30 -12.06 -14.02
N THR A 93 9.47 -11.68 -15.01
CA THR A 93 9.36 -10.31 -15.51
C THR A 93 8.51 -9.46 -14.58
N LEU A 94 8.94 -8.22 -14.40
CA LEU A 94 8.20 -7.24 -13.62
C LEU A 94 7.18 -6.55 -14.51
N GLU A 95 5.90 -6.76 -14.23
CA GLU A 95 4.80 -6.16 -14.96
C GLU A 95 4.01 -5.22 -14.02
N ILE A 96 3.85 -3.98 -14.45
CA ILE A 96 3.15 -2.94 -13.68
C ILE A 96 2.02 -2.39 -14.55
N SER A 97 0.83 -2.30 -13.96
CA SER A 97 -0.33 -1.67 -14.58
C SER A 97 -0.24 -0.15 -14.49
N SER A 98 -0.04 0.37 -13.28
CA SER A 98 -0.04 1.82 -13.03
C SER A 98 0.71 2.19 -11.75
N ALA A 99 1.11 3.45 -11.64
CA ALA A 99 1.72 4.02 -10.44
C ALA A 99 1.28 5.48 -10.26
N TYR A 100 0.60 5.80 -9.14
CA TYR A 100 0.03 7.13 -8.89
C TYR A 100 -0.32 7.35 -7.40
N PRO A 101 -0.49 8.61 -6.95
CA PRO A 101 -1.07 8.92 -5.65
C PRO A 101 -2.53 8.46 -5.56
N HIS A 102 -2.79 7.49 -4.71
CA HIS A 102 -4.12 6.89 -4.52
C HIS A 102 -4.79 7.44 -3.26
N PHE A 103 -6.10 7.73 -3.37
CA PHE A 103 -6.90 8.35 -2.31
C PHE A 103 -8.09 7.51 -1.84
N GLY A 104 -8.27 6.29 -2.36
CA GLY A 104 -9.39 5.40 -2.06
C GLY A 104 -9.22 4.50 -0.84
N GLU A 105 -8.03 4.45 -0.23
CA GLU A 105 -7.78 3.71 1.02
C GLU A 105 -8.49 4.36 2.23
N GLU A 106 -8.50 3.67 3.37
CA GLU A 106 -9.02 4.22 4.62
C GLU A 106 -8.31 5.53 5.02
N ASN A 107 -9.04 6.41 5.72
CA ASN A 107 -8.57 7.79 6.02
C ASN A 107 -7.29 7.78 6.86
N GLU A 108 -7.17 6.78 7.71
CA GLU A 108 -6.06 6.53 8.62
C GLU A 108 -4.77 6.14 7.87
N LEU A 109 -4.89 5.53 6.68
CA LEU A 109 -3.75 5.13 5.85
C LEU A 109 -3.39 6.22 4.84
N VAL A 110 -4.39 6.74 4.13
CA VAL A 110 -4.22 7.71 3.04
C VAL A 110 -3.73 9.08 3.51
N GLY A 111 -4.10 9.44 4.74
CA GLY A 111 -3.87 10.77 5.31
C GLY A 111 -4.34 11.90 4.38
N THR A 112 -3.60 13.00 4.35
CA THR A 112 -3.93 14.20 3.55
C THR A 112 -3.25 14.27 2.18
N LYS A 113 -2.22 13.45 1.95
CA LYS A 113 -1.37 13.51 0.75
C LYS A 113 -1.44 12.25 -0.12
N GLY A 114 -2.33 11.32 0.22
CA GLY A 114 -2.50 10.09 -0.52
C GLY A 114 -1.43 9.05 -0.18
N SER A 115 -1.72 7.83 -0.61
CA SER A 115 -0.79 6.70 -0.60
C SER A 115 -0.16 6.55 -1.97
N GLY A 116 1.17 6.58 -2.06
CA GLY A 116 1.86 6.40 -3.33
C GLY A 116 1.73 4.95 -3.76
N THR A 117 0.90 4.66 -4.76
CA THR A 117 0.50 3.29 -5.06
C THR A 117 1.12 2.81 -6.35
N VAL A 118 1.64 1.58 -6.35
CA VAL A 118 2.08 0.85 -7.54
C VAL A 118 1.25 -0.42 -7.66
N PHE A 119 0.54 -0.54 -8.78
CA PHE A 119 -0.28 -1.70 -9.10
C PHE A 119 0.48 -2.66 -10.01
N PHE A 120 0.79 -3.85 -9.49
CA PHE A 120 1.33 -4.94 -10.30
C PHE A 120 0.20 -5.66 -11.07
N THR A 121 0.58 -6.42 -12.09
CA THR A 121 -0.37 -7.25 -12.83
C THR A 121 -0.35 -8.69 -12.34
N ASN A 122 -1.48 -9.36 -12.57
CA ASN A 122 -1.75 -10.74 -12.26
C ASN A 122 -1.84 -11.07 -10.76
N CYS A 123 -2.64 -12.07 -10.39
CA CYS A 123 -2.78 -12.51 -9.00
C CYS A 123 -3.01 -14.02 -8.90
N SER A 124 -2.35 -14.69 -7.95
CA SER A 124 -2.53 -16.13 -7.74
C SER A 124 -3.87 -16.51 -7.12
N LEU A 125 -4.60 -15.59 -6.50
CA LEU A 125 -5.85 -15.96 -5.81
C LEU A 125 -6.98 -16.28 -6.80
N LEU A 126 -7.05 -15.58 -7.93
CA LEU A 126 -8.09 -15.74 -8.96
C LEU A 126 -9.53 -15.64 -8.41
N CYS A 127 -9.78 -14.66 -7.53
CA CYS A 127 -11.07 -14.47 -6.89
C CYS A 127 -12.20 -14.22 -7.91
N VAL A 128 -13.36 -14.85 -7.72
CA VAL A 128 -14.57 -14.65 -8.55
C VAL A 128 -15.17 -13.25 -8.42
N PHE A 129 -14.95 -12.59 -7.28
CA PHE A 129 -15.38 -11.22 -6.97
C PHE A 129 -14.22 -10.22 -7.01
N CYS A 130 -13.21 -10.47 -7.86
CA CYS A 130 -12.03 -9.62 -7.93
C CYS A 130 -12.40 -8.21 -8.42
N ILE A 131 -12.28 -7.21 -7.52
CA ILE A 131 -12.51 -5.79 -7.83
C ILE A 131 -11.59 -5.32 -8.98
N ASN A 132 -10.42 -5.94 -9.11
CA ASN A 132 -9.40 -5.55 -10.06
C ASN A 132 -9.20 -6.57 -11.17
N TYR A 133 -10.30 -7.15 -11.62
CA TYR A 133 -10.30 -8.21 -12.62
C TYR A 133 -9.41 -7.88 -13.84
N GLU A 134 -9.49 -6.65 -14.34
CA GLU A 134 -8.72 -6.21 -15.51
C GLU A 134 -7.21 -6.37 -15.33
N ILE A 135 -6.66 -6.02 -14.17
CA ILE A 135 -5.22 -6.05 -13.96
C ILE A 135 -4.77 -7.38 -13.32
N SER A 136 -5.58 -7.99 -12.46
CA SER A 136 -5.25 -9.22 -11.74
C SER A 136 -5.56 -10.51 -12.51
N HIS A 137 -6.56 -10.52 -13.40
CA HIS A 137 -6.93 -11.70 -14.20
C HIS A 137 -6.60 -11.55 -15.68
N LEU A 138 -6.78 -10.36 -16.25
CA LEU A 138 -6.45 -10.09 -17.66
C LEU A 138 -5.01 -9.62 -17.87
N GLY A 139 -4.27 -9.33 -16.79
CA GLY A 139 -2.85 -9.00 -16.86
C GLY A 139 -2.55 -7.65 -17.52
N GLN A 140 -3.48 -6.69 -17.45
CA GLN A 140 -3.31 -5.38 -18.09
C GLN A 140 -2.19 -4.55 -17.45
N GLY A 141 -1.05 -4.49 -18.11
CA GLY A 141 0.09 -3.65 -17.77
C GLY A 141 1.22 -3.78 -18.78
N ARG A 142 2.41 -3.32 -18.41
CA ARG A 142 3.59 -3.43 -19.26
C ARG A 142 4.83 -3.85 -18.47
N ASN A 143 5.80 -4.40 -19.18
CA ASN A 143 7.10 -4.77 -18.62
C ASN A 143 7.89 -3.53 -18.21
N TYR A 144 8.54 -3.63 -17.05
CA TYR A 144 9.48 -2.63 -16.56
C TYR A 144 10.72 -3.29 -15.96
N THR A 145 11.77 -2.50 -15.85
CA THR A 145 12.98 -2.84 -15.11
C THR A 145 12.84 -2.48 -13.63
N ILE A 146 13.65 -3.12 -12.78
CA ILE A 146 13.75 -2.79 -11.35
C ILE A 146 14.11 -1.31 -11.15
N ARG A 147 14.95 -0.74 -12.04
CA ARG A 147 15.33 0.67 -12.01
C ARG A 147 14.14 1.59 -12.27
N GLU A 148 13.28 1.25 -13.22
CA GLU A 148 12.07 2.02 -13.50
C GLU A 148 11.08 1.97 -12.33
N LEU A 149 10.88 0.80 -11.71
CA LEU A 149 10.08 0.69 -10.48
C LEU A 149 10.62 1.57 -9.36
N ALA A 150 11.94 1.52 -9.11
CA ALA A 150 12.57 2.37 -8.10
C ALA A 150 12.35 3.86 -8.39
N ASN A 151 12.47 4.27 -9.66
CA ASN A 151 12.20 5.63 -10.09
C ASN A 151 10.74 6.06 -9.86
N MET A 152 9.77 5.17 -10.11
CA MET A 152 8.35 5.42 -9.81
C MET A 152 8.12 5.61 -8.31
N MET A 153 8.67 4.72 -7.48
CA MET A 153 8.55 4.83 -6.02
C MET A 153 9.14 6.14 -5.49
N LEU A 154 10.32 6.54 -5.98
CA LEU A 154 10.95 7.81 -5.63
C LEU A 154 10.16 9.02 -6.14
N LEU A 155 9.51 8.92 -7.29
CA LEU A 155 8.63 9.98 -7.80
C LEU A 155 7.42 10.17 -6.91
N LEU A 156 6.76 9.08 -6.51
CA LEU A 156 5.62 9.10 -5.57
C LEU A 156 6.02 9.70 -4.21
N GLN A 157 7.20 9.35 -3.71
CA GLN A 157 7.76 9.96 -2.52
C GLN A 157 7.97 11.48 -2.69
N ARG A 158 8.53 11.92 -3.82
CA ARG A 158 8.72 13.35 -4.12
C ARG A 158 7.41 14.12 -4.29
N GLN A 159 6.34 13.45 -4.72
CA GLN A 159 4.99 14.02 -4.75
C GLN A 159 4.40 14.22 -3.34
N GLY A 160 5.06 13.69 -2.31
CA GLY A 160 4.70 13.91 -0.91
C GLY A 160 3.68 12.93 -0.37
N CYS A 161 3.42 11.81 -1.05
CA CYS A 161 2.59 10.74 -0.52
C CYS A 161 3.06 10.30 0.86
N HIS A 162 2.13 10.02 1.77
CA HIS A 162 2.46 9.71 3.17
C HIS A 162 3.11 8.34 3.34
N ASN A 163 2.84 7.43 2.41
CA ASN A 163 3.39 6.08 2.39
C ASN A 163 3.54 5.62 0.93
N LEU A 164 4.17 4.46 0.77
CA LEU A 164 4.15 3.69 -0.47
C LEU A 164 3.39 2.37 -0.24
N LEU A 165 2.45 2.08 -1.11
CA LEU A 165 1.69 0.83 -1.13
C LEU A 165 1.94 0.11 -2.44
N THR A 166 2.39 -1.13 -2.34
CA THR A 166 2.34 -2.06 -3.46
C THR A 166 1.05 -2.83 -3.33
N CYS A 167 0.13 -2.62 -4.26
CA CYS A 167 -1.18 -3.26 -4.19
C CYS A 167 -1.29 -4.34 -5.26
N ASP A 168 -1.76 -5.51 -4.81
CA ASP A 168 -2.54 -6.43 -5.65
C ASP A 168 -3.98 -5.91 -5.76
N ALA A 169 -4.04 -4.65 -6.19
CA ALA A 169 -5.18 -3.95 -6.73
C ALA A 169 -6.34 -3.51 -5.79
N LEU A 170 -6.69 -2.23 -5.91
CA LEU A 170 -7.93 -1.55 -5.53
C LEU A 170 -8.07 -0.38 -6.52
N VAL A 171 -8.80 -0.60 -7.60
CA VAL A 171 -9.28 0.45 -8.50
C VAL A 171 -10.80 0.29 -8.57
N ASN A 172 -11.47 1.39 -8.20
CA ASN A 172 -12.90 1.50 -7.84
C ASN A 172 -13.90 0.63 -8.60
#